data_AF-A0A0G1VTX7-F1
#
_entry.id   AF-A0A0G1VTX7-F1
#
_cell.length_a   1.000
_cell.length_b   1.000
_cell.length_c   1.000
_cell.angle_alpha   90.00
_cell.angle_beta   90.00
_cell.angle_gamma   90.00
#
_symmetry.space_group_name_H-M   'P 1'
#
loop_
_entity.id
_entity.type
_entity.pdbx_description
1 polymer ?
#
loop_
_entity_poly.entity_id
_entity_poly.type
_entity_poly.pdbx_seq_one_letter_code
_entity_poly.pdbx_strand_id
1 'polypeptide(L)'
;MDQTLILKIQEFKKTLTTLQEALSLEYNKVVRDSIIKRFEYTFELVWKTAKVLLQEKFGVDAASPKDCFRELRNNVTISDDDAVALMEMTDDRNEIIHTHKETVADELYKAIAGRYTELLQKVYVMIEKAAR
;
A
#
# COMPACT_ATOMS: atom_id res chain seq x y z
N MET A 1 -3.52 16.59 -15.66
CA MET A 1 -2.81 15.65 -14.77
C MET A 1 -1.62 15.11 -15.55
N ASP A 2 -0.43 15.09 -14.96
CA ASP A 2 0.77 14.57 -15.63
C ASP A 2 0.52 13.12 -16.08
N GLN A 3 1.05 12.76 -17.24
CA GLN A 3 0.96 11.39 -17.77
C GLN A 3 1.60 10.38 -16.81
N THR A 4 2.62 10.79 -16.06
CA THR A 4 3.33 9.98 -15.07
C THR A 4 2.43 9.57 -13.90
N LEU A 5 1.71 10.53 -13.30
CA LEU A 5 0.80 10.25 -12.19
C LEU A 5 -0.37 9.34 -12.62
N ILE A 6 -0.92 9.57 -13.82
CA ILE A 6 -1.98 8.70 -14.38
C ILE A 6 -1.52 7.24 -14.44
N LEU A 7 -0.35 6.99 -15.02
CA LEU A 7 0.19 5.64 -15.18
C LEU A 7 0.45 4.97 -13.82
N LYS A 8 1.01 5.71 -12.85
CA LYS A 8 1.24 5.19 -11.50
C LYS A 8 -0.04 4.81 -10.77
N ILE A 9 -1.08 5.64 -10.87
CA ILE A 9 -2.40 5.32 -10.29
C ILE A 9 -2.98 4.06 -10.94
N GLN A 10 -2.84 3.88 -12.25
CA GLN A 10 -3.29 2.68 -12.96
C GLN A 10 -2.51 1.42 -12.54
N GLU A 11 -1.19 1.52 -12.39
CA GLU A 11 -0.35 0.42 -11.90
C GLU A 11 -0.69 0.04 -10.46
N PHE A 12 -0.87 1.02 -9.58
CA PHE A 12 -1.30 0.78 -8.21
C PHE A 12 -2.67 0.11 -8.18
N LYS A 13 -3.65 0.60 -8.94
CA LYS A 13 -4.98 -0.02 -9.05
C LYS A 13 -4.88 -1.49 -9.45
N LYS A 14 -4.12 -1.77 -10.52
CA LYS A 14 -3.94 -3.11 -11.05
C LYS A 14 -3.37 -4.05 -9.99
N THR A 15 -2.30 -3.65 -9.31
CA THR A 15 -1.64 -4.48 -8.30
C THR A 15 -2.52 -4.73 -7.08
N LEU A 16 -3.24 -3.71 -6.61
CA LEU A 16 -4.24 -3.83 -5.56
C LEU A 16 -5.36 -4.83 -5.94
N THR A 17 -5.90 -4.74 -7.15
CA THR A 17 -6.90 -5.70 -7.64
C THR A 17 -6.35 -7.12 -7.61
N THR A 18 -5.12 -7.31 -8.07
CA THR A 18 -4.54 -8.66 -8.10
C THR A 18 -4.23 -9.22 -6.69
N LEU A 19 -4.00 -8.35 -5.70
CA LEU A 19 -3.89 -8.73 -4.28
C LEU A 19 -5.25 -9.19 -3.74
N GLN A 20 -6.31 -8.43 -4.04
CA GLN A 20 -7.70 -8.77 -3.67
C GLN A 20 -8.15 -10.09 -4.30
N GLU A 21 -7.79 -10.34 -5.56
CA GLU A 21 -8.03 -11.62 -6.25
C GLU A 21 -7.32 -12.77 -5.55
N ALA A 22 -6.07 -12.60 -5.12
CA ALA A 22 -5.36 -13.66 -4.41
C ALA A 22 -5.99 -13.96 -3.04
N LEU A 23 -6.53 -12.95 -2.37
CA LEU A 23 -7.23 -13.10 -1.09
C LEU A 23 -8.59 -13.81 -1.21
N SER A 24 -9.19 -13.86 -2.40
CA SER A 24 -10.44 -14.59 -2.63
C SER A 24 -10.24 -16.08 -2.94
N LEU A 25 -8.99 -16.51 -3.14
CA LEU A 25 -8.65 -17.91 -3.35
C LEU A 25 -8.68 -18.69 -2.03
N GLU A 26 -8.91 -20.00 -2.13
CA GLU A 26 -8.82 -20.90 -0.98
C GLU A 26 -7.43 -20.84 -0.35
N TYR A 27 -7.41 -20.66 0.97
CA TYR A 27 -6.17 -20.54 1.71
C TYR A 27 -5.33 -21.82 1.63
N ASN A 28 -4.07 -21.66 1.27
CA ASN A 28 -3.00 -22.62 1.48
C ASN A 28 -1.66 -21.88 1.52
N LYS A 29 -0.56 -22.56 1.90
CA LYS A 29 0.76 -21.92 2.04
C LYS A 29 1.24 -21.25 0.75
N VAL A 30 0.95 -21.82 -0.42
CA VAL A 30 1.33 -21.23 -1.73
C VAL A 30 0.54 -19.95 -2.00
N VAL A 31 -0.76 -19.96 -1.69
CA VAL A 31 -1.62 -18.77 -1.81
C VAL A 31 -1.19 -17.69 -0.81
N ARG A 32 -0.88 -18.05 0.44
CA ARG A 32 -0.34 -17.14 1.46
C ARG A 32 0.93 -16.44 0.97
N ASP A 33 1.90 -17.20 0.48
CA ASP A 33 3.18 -16.66 0.03
C ASP A 33 3.01 -15.78 -1.22
N SER A 34 2.08 -16.16 -2.12
CA SER A 34 1.65 -15.30 -3.22
C SER A 34 1.09 -13.98 -2.70
N ILE A 35 0.15 -13.99 -1.75
CA ILE A 35 -0.46 -12.79 -1.15
C ILE A 35 0.59 -11.87 -0.54
N ILE A 36 1.54 -12.42 0.22
CA ILE A 36 2.66 -11.65 0.78
C ILE A 36 3.47 -10.98 -0.32
N LYS A 37 3.80 -11.72 -1.39
CA LYS A 37 4.54 -11.14 -2.52
C LYS A 37 3.74 -10.04 -3.23
N ARG A 38 2.42 -10.22 -3.37
CA ARG A 38 1.53 -9.22 -3.98
C ARG A 38 1.39 -7.98 -3.12
N PHE A 39 1.30 -8.14 -1.81
CA PHE A 39 1.37 -7.05 -0.87
C PHE A 39 2.70 -6.28 -1.00
N GLU A 40 3.84 -6.97 -1.07
CA GLU A 40 5.16 -6.32 -1.19
C GLU A 40 5.23 -5.34 -2.36
N TYR A 41 4.89 -5.78 -3.57
CA TYR A 41 4.96 -4.91 -4.74
C TYR A 41 3.82 -3.88 -4.78
N THR A 42 2.67 -4.18 -4.17
CA THR A 42 1.54 -3.24 -4.10
C THR A 42 1.88 -2.10 -3.14
N PHE A 43 2.53 -2.42 -2.01
CA PHE A 43 3.11 -1.46 -1.08
C PHE A 43 4.11 -0.55 -1.81
N GLU A 44 5.03 -1.14 -2.58
CA GLU A 44 6.03 -0.38 -3.33
C GLU A 44 5.40 0.63 -4.32
N LEU A 45 4.32 0.22 -4.99
CA LEU A 45 3.62 1.08 -5.93
C LEU A 45 2.80 2.17 -5.23
N VAL A 46 2.13 1.89 -4.11
CA VAL A 46 1.33 2.91 -3.43
C VAL A 46 2.19 4.06 -2.93
N TRP A 47 3.34 3.80 -2.29
CA TRP A 47 4.15 4.89 -1.74
C TRP A 47 4.85 5.68 -2.85
N LYS A 48 5.24 5.02 -3.96
CA LYS A 48 5.76 5.72 -5.15
C LYS A 48 4.71 6.55 -5.86
N THR A 49 3.46 6.10 -5.87
CA THR A 49 2.33 6.86 -6.41
C THR A 49 2.04 8.07 -5.53
N ALA A 50 2.02 7.87 -4.21
CA ALA A 50 1.88 8.94 -3.23
C ALA A 50 2.98 10.00 -3.38
N LYS A 51 4.24 9.57 -3.53
CA LYS A 51 5.37 10.48 -3.77
C LYS A 51 5.15 11.39 -4.99
N VAL A 52 4.73 10.81 -6.12
CA VAL A 52 4.48 11.59 -7.34
C VAL A 52 3.30 12.53 -7.17
N LEU A 53 2.20 12.07 -6.56
CA LEU A 53 1.06 12.93 -6.23
C LEU A 53 1.48 14.14 -5.38
N LEU A 54 2.23 13.88 -4.30
CA LEU A 54 2.70 14.89 -3.36
C LEU A 54 3.57 15.93 -4.05
N GLN A 55 4.49 15.49 -4.91
CA GLN A 55 5.35 16.38 -5.68
C GLN A 55 4.54 17.23 -6.66
N GLU A 56 3.64 16.63 -7.43
CA GLU A 56 2.93 17.31 -8.52
C GLU A 56 1.82 18.24 -8.03
N LYS A 57 1.08 17.85 -6.99
CA LYS A 57 -0.11 18.59 -6.53
C LYS A 57 0.18 19.53 -5.37
N PHE A 58 1.18 19.22 -4.56
CA PHE A 58 1.45 19.94 -3.32
C PHE A 58 2.89 20.49 -3.25
N GLY A 59 3.75 20.18 -4.22
CA GLY A 59 5.15 20.62 -4.21
C GLY A 59 5.99 19.99 -3.09
N VAL A 60 5.56 18.85 -2.56
CA VAL A 60 6.19 18.17 -1.42
C VAL A 60 7.08 17.03 -1.92
N ASP A 61 8.39 17.12 -1.64
CA ASP A 61 9.34 16.03 -1.91
C ASP A 61 9.49 15.12 -0.70
N ALA A 62 8.75 14.00 -0.70
CA ALA A 62 8.85 12.97 0.32
C ALA A 62 9.91 11.92 -0.03
N ALA A 63 10.80 11.57 0.89
CA ALA A 63 11.96 10.72 0.62
C ALA A 63 11.76 9.22 0.91
N SER A 64 10.77 8.86 1.72
CA SER A 64 10.54 7.49 2.18
C SER A 64 9.05 7.13 2.23
N PRO A 65 8.67 5.84 2.36
CA PRO A 65 7.27 5.45 2.52
C PRO A 65 6.60 6.11 3.73
N LYS A 66 7.29 6.14 4.89
CA LYS A 66 6.78 6.80 6.11
C LYS A 66 6.57 8.31 5.89
N ASP A 67 7.49 8.97 5.18
CA ASP A 67 7.33 10.39 4.85
C ASP A 67 6.17 10.61 3.89
N CYS A 68 6.03 9.76 2.86
CA CYS A 68 4.91 9.83 1.93
C CYS A 68 3.56 9.69 2.66
N PHE A 69 3.43 8.71 3.56
CA PHE A 69 2.18 8.50 4.30
C PHE A 69 1.88 9.62 5.29
N ARG A 70 2.90 10.18 5.94
CA ARG A 70 2.74 11.37 6.79
C ARG A 70 2.27 12.57 5.98
N GLU A 71 2.88 12.82 4.84
CA GLU A 71 2.53 13.95 3.98
C GLU A 71 1.18 13.76 3.29
N LEU A 72 0.78 12.53 2.97
CA LEU A 72 -0.58 12.24 2.55
C LEU A 72 -1.60 12.61 3.63
N ARG A 73 -1.33 12.35 4.92
CA ARG A 73 -2.23 12.80 6.00
C ARG A 73 -2.32 14.32 6.10
N ASN A 74 -1.26 15.05 5.78
CA ASN A 74 -1.25 16.52 5.87
C ASN A 74 -1.94 17.18 4.66
N ASN A 75 -1.81 16.59 3.48
CA ASN A 75 -2.24 17.20 2.22
C ASN A 75 -3.50 16.55 1.62
N VAL A 76 -3.87 15.36 2.08
CA VAL A 76 -5.00 14.56 1.61
C VAL A 76 -5.86 14.15 2.82
N THR A 77 -7.15 13.86 2.58
CA THR A 77 -8.11 13.49 3.63
C THR A 77 -7.91 12.04 4.13
N ILE A 78 -6.77 11.77 4.76
CA ILE A 78 -6.52 10.52 5.51
C ILE A 78 -6.79 10.76 6.99
N SER A 79 -7.47 9.83 7.66
CA SER A 79 -7.74 9.91 9.09
C SER A 79 -6.48 9.70 9.93
N ASP A 80 -6.47 10.17 11.18
CA ASP A 80 -5.33 9.94 12.08
C ASP A 80 -5.11 8.44 12.33
N ASP A 81 -6.19 7.66 12.48
CA ASP A 81 -6.13 6.20 12.67
C ASP A 81 -5.54 5.49 11.44
N ASP A 82 -6.00 5.85 10.23
CA ASP A 82 -5.44 5.30 8.99
C ASP A 82 -3.96 5.69 8.82
N ALA A 83 -3.58 6.92 9.22
CA ALA A 83 -2.19 7.36 9.16
C ALA A 83 -1.29 6.55 10.09
N VAL A 84 -1.73 6.25 11.32
CA VAL A 84 -1.04 5.34 12.23
C VAL A 84 -0.92 3.95 11.62
N ALA A 85 -2.02 3.41 11.07
CA ALA A 85 -2.01 2.09 10.43
C ALA A 85 -1.07 2.01 9.23
N LEU A 86 -0.88 3.10 8.47
CA LEU A 86 0.09 3.17 7.36
C LEU A 86 1.54 3.10 7.84
N MET A 87 1.82 3.68 9.01
CA MET A 87 3.15 3.61 9.62
C MET A 87 3.46 2.19 10.08
N GLU A 88 2.51 1.52 10.72
CA GLU A 88 2.64 0.11 11.12
C GLU A 88 2.75 -0.80 9.89
N MET A 89 1.96 -0.57 8.83
CA MET A 89 2.07 -1.30 7.57
C MET A 89 3.47 -1.19 6.96
N THR A 90 4.12 -0.03 7.11
CA THR A 90 5.50 0.17 6.64
C THR A 90 6.50 -0.65 7.44
N ASP A 91 6.28 -0.79 8.75
CA ASP A 91 7.13 -1.59 9.63
C ASP A 91 6.95 -3.09 9.35
N ASP A 92 5.71 -3.58 9.25
CA ASP A 92 5.41 -4.97 8.91
C ASP A 92 5.92 -5.38 7.52
N ARG A 93 5.95 -4.43 6.57
CA ARG A 93 6.55 -4.70 5.25
C ARG A 93 8.03 -5.07 5.38
N ASN A 94 8.76 -4.50 6.33
CA ASN A 94 10.17 -4.86 6.52
C ASN A 94 10.33 -6.31 7.00
N GLU A 95 9.32 -6.87 7.67
CA GLU A 95 9.31 -8.27 8.13
C GLU A 95 9.16 -9.30 7.01
N ILE A 96 8.86 -8.87 5.77
CA ILE A 96 8.75 -9.76 4.61
C ILE A 96 10.03 -10.60 4.43
N ILE A 97 11.21 -10.05 4.70
CA ILE A 97 12.48 -10.78 4.61
C ILE A 97 12.56 -11.97 5.58
N HIS A 98 11.78 -11.95 6.65
CA HIS A 98 11.72 -12.97 7.68
C HIS A 98 10.61 -14.02 7.44
N THR A 99 9.87 -13.95 6.34
CA THR A 99 8.77 -14.86 6.00
C THR A 99 9.20 -16.31 5.69
N HIS A 100 10.50 -16.58 5.60
CA HIS A 100 11.03 -17.94 5.67
C HIS A 100 10.70 -18.63 7.01
N LYS A 101 10.42 -17.85 8.07
CA LYS A 101 9.81 -18.33 9.31
C LYS A 101 8.29 -18.36 9.14
N GLU A 102 7.70 -19.55 9.25
CA GLU A 102 6.28 -19.74 8.98
C GLU A 102 5.37 -18.87 9.87
N THR A 103 5.74 -18.68 11.13
CA THR A 103 5.00 -17.82 12.07
C THR A 103 4.92 -16.36 11.59
N VAL A 104 6.01 -15.83 11.04
CA VAL A 104 6.06 -14.45 10.50
C VAL A 104 5.18 -14.34 9.26
N ALA A 105 5.23 -15.35 8.37
CA ALA A 105 4.38 -15.38 7.20
C ALA A 105 2.87 -15.43 7.55
N ASP A 106 2.50 -16.21 8.57
CA ASP A 106 1.12 -16.30 9.04
C ASP A 106 0.62 -15.01 9.70
N GLU A 107 1.45 -14.36 10.52
CA GLU A 107 1.14 -13.07 11.14
C GLU A 107 0.97 -11.99 10.08
N LEU A 108 1.90 -11.91 9.12
CA LEU A 108 1.84 -10.94 8.05
C LEU A 108 0.62 -11.17 7.14
N TYR A 109 0.32 -12.42 6.80
CA TYR A 109 -0.91 -12.75 6.05
C TYR A 109 -2.16 -12.27 6.77
N LYS A 110 -2.28 -12.52 8.09
CA LYS A 110 -3.42 -12.03 8.88
C LYS A 110 -3.54 -10.52 8.84
N ALA A 111 -2.43 -9.79 8.94
CA ALA A 111 -2.42 -8.33 8.82
C ALA A 111 -2.83 -7.87 7.41
N ILE A 112 -2.32 -8.52 6.36
CA ILE A 112 -2.67 -8.20 4.96
C ILE A 112 -4.16 -8.41 4.70
N ALA A 113 -4.67 -9.59 5.06
CA ALA A 113 -6.05 -9.99 4.84
C ALA A 113 -7.03 -9.22 5.74
N GLY A 114 -6.64 -8.93 6.98
CA GLY A 114 -7.52 -8.33 7.98
C GLY A 114 -7.58 -6.81 7.95
N ARG A 115 -6.49 -6.11 7.56
CA ARG A 115 -6.46 -4.63 7.62
C ARG A 115 -5.77 -3.95 6.45
N TYR A 116 -4.63 -4.44 5.97
CA TYR A 116 -3.82 -3.66 5.02
C TYR A 116 -4.47 -3.57 3.64
N THR A 117 -5.19 -4.60 3.21
CA THR A 117 -5.87 -4.54 1.91
C THR A 117 -6.96 -3.48 1.88
N GLU A 118 -7.73 -3.33 2.96
CA GLU A 118 -8.72 -2.25 3.10
C GLU A 118 -8.04 -0.88 3.18
N LEU A 119 -6.97 -0.77 3.95
CA LEU A 119 -6.19 0.47 4.08
C LEU A 119 -5.62 0.93 2.73
N LEU A 120 -5.05 0.02 1.95
CA LEU A 120 -4.57 0.29 0.59
C LEU A 120 -5.71 0.75 -0.34
N GLN A 121 -6.89 0.15 -0.20
CA GLN A 121 -8.08 0.56 -0.96
C GLN A 121 -8.54 1.98 -0.59
N LYS A 122 -8.51 2.35 0.70
CA LYS A 122 -8.80 3.72 1.15
C LYS A 122 -7.79 4.71 0.57
N VAL A 123 -6.49 4.40 0.67
CA VAL A 123 -5.43 5.26 0.11
C VAL A 123 -5.58 5.43 -1.40
N TYR A 124 -5.90 4.36 -2.14
CA TYR A 124 -6.17 4.44 -3.57
C TYR A 124 -7.28 5.45 -3.88
N VAL A 125 -8.42 5.37 -3.19
CA VAL A 125 -9.55 6.28 -3.39
C VAL A 125 -9.16 7.72 -3.08
N MET A 126 -8.39 7.94 -2.02
CA MET A 126 -7.95 9.28 -1.62
C MET A 126 -6.96 9.88 -2.62
N ILE A 127 -6.01 9.07 -3.12
CA ILE A 127 -5.09 9.48 -4.19
C ILE A 127 -5.88 9.83 -5.46
N GLU A 128 -6.83 8.99 -5.88
CA GLU A 128 -7.62 9.24 -7.09
C GLU A 128 -8.43 10.53 -6.97
N LYS A 129 -9.00 10.80 -5.78
CA LYS A 129 -9.76 12.03 -5.51
C LYS A 129 -8.87 13.27 -5.54
N ALA A 130 -7.69 13.22 -4.94
CA ALA A 130 -6.74 14.34 -4.89
C ALA A 130 -6.05 14.60 -6.25
N ALA A 131 -5.99 13.58 -7.12
CA ALA A 131 -5.36 13.69 -8.42
C ALA A 131 -6.23 14.46 -9.44
N ARG A 132 -7.57 14.43 -9.29
CA ARG A 132 -8.53 15.19 -10.10
C ARG A 132 -8.31 16.70 -9.94
#